data_AF-A0A8T0FV24-F1
#
_entry.id   AF-A0A8T0FV24-F1
#
_cell.length_a   1.000
_cell.length_b   1.000
_cell.length_c   1.000
_cell.angle_alpha   90.00
_cell.angle_beta   90.00
_cell.angle_gamma   90.00
#
_symmetry.space_group_name_H-M   'P 1'
#
loop_
_entity.id
_entity.type
_entity.pdbx_description
1 polymer ?
#
loop_
_entity_poly.entity_id
_entity_poly.type
_entity_poly.pdbx_seq_one_letter_code
_entity_poly.pdbx_strand_id
1 'polypeptide(L)'
;MVPESKAARLVSSFPITSENYSKVVQQLKIRFGREDLLVQIYVRDLLSLAMKKATTEKNSSDLASLYDMLETKLRALESLGRTKKKCPDFLEPLVESCLPESVLRAWERSRVLEDNDDSTCQRSLGKINVFCAS
;
A
#
# COMPACT_ATOMS: atom_id res chain seq x y z
N MET A 1 4.21 -8.75 -23.06
CA MET A 1 5.50 -9.26 -22.54
C MET A 1 6.61 -8.68 -23.40
N VAL A 2 7.68 -8.13 -22.81
CA VAL A 2 8.80 -7.59 -23.60
C VAL A 2 9.54 -8.75 -24.28
N PRO A 3 9.73 -8.75 -25.61
CA PRO A 3 10.50 -9.76 -26.33
C PRO A 3 11.92 -9.90 -25.75
N GLU A 4 12.49 -11.11 -25.76
CA GLU A 4 13.85 -11.42 -25.22
C GLU A 4 14.09 -11.14 -23.72
N SER A 5 13.05 -10.74 -22.98
CA SER A 5 13.17 -10.54 -21.54
C SER A 5 13.48 -11.84 -20.80
N LYS A 6 14.03 -11.73 -19.58
CA LYS A 6 14.29 -12.89 -18.71
C LYS A 6 13.04 -13.76 -18.50
N ALA A 7 11.86 -13.14 -18.40
CA ALA A 7 10.59 -13.83 -18.29
C ALA A 7 10.20 -14.52 -19.62
N ALA A 8 10.38 -13.84 -20.76
CA ALA A 8 10.11 -14.43 -22.07
C ALA A 8 10.96 -15.69 -22.33
N ARG A 9 12.27 -15.63 -22.04
CA ARG A 9 13.16 -16.79 -22.18
C ARG A 9 12.77 -17.95 -21.26
N LEU A 10 12.27 -17.66 -20.05
CA LEU A 10 11.78 -18.69 -19.14
C LEU A 10 10.52 -19.36 -19.68
N VAL A 11 9.59 -18.60 -20.28
CA VAL A 11 8.39 -19.18 -20.89
C VAL A 11 8.76 -20.04 -22.10
N SER A 12 9.66 -19.53 -22.96
CA SER A 12 10.11 -20.24 -24.17
C SER A 12 10.96 -21.49 -23.91
N SER A 13 11.50 -21.67 -22.70
CA SER A 13 12.27 -22.87 -22.36
C SER A 13 11.40 -24.11 -22.10
N PHE A 14 10.09 -23.94 -21.94
CA PHE A 14 9.17 -25.06 -21.74
C PHE A 14 8.57 -25.50 -23.08
N PRO A 15 8.46 -26.83 -23.32
CA PRO A 15 7.64 -27.35 -24.41
C PRO A 15 6.19 -26.87 -24.30
N ILE A 16 5.56 -26.56 -25.44
CA ILE A 16 4.19 -26.06 -25.54
C ILE A 16 3.22 -27.23 -25.35
N THR A 17 3.01 -27.62 -24.09
CA THR A 17 2.06 -28.67 -23.69
C THR A 17 1.13 -28.14 -22.60
N SER A 18 -0.08 -28.69 -22.53
CA SER A 18 -1.08 -28.30 -21.52
C SER A 18 -0.59 -28.49 -20.09
N GLU A 19 0.16 -29.56 -19.84
CA GLU A 19 0.75 -29.87 -18.54
C GLU A 19 1.77 -28.82 -18.07
N ASN A 20 2.45 -28.15 -19.01
CA ASN A 20 3.53 -27.23 -18.68
C ASN A 20 3.05 -25.82 -18.33
N TYR A 21 1.81 -25.44 -18.63
CA TYR A 21 1.31 -24.10 -18.29
C TYR A 21 1.36 -23.81 -16.79
N SER A 22 0.95 -24.76 -15.95
CA SER A 22 0.98 -24.61 -14.49
C SER A 22 2.43 -24.48 -13.97
N LYS A 23 3.35 -25.29 -14.52
CA LYS A 23 4.78 -25.27 -14.17
C LYS A 23 5.43 -23.95 -14.54
N VAL A 24 5.13 -23.40 -15.72
CA VAL A 24 5.62 -22.09 -16.18
C VAL A 24 5.14 -20.98 -15.24
N VAL A 25 3.85 -20.97 -14.89
CA VAL A 25 3.29 -19.97 -13.97
C VAL A 25 3.94 -20.07 -12.59
N GLN A 26 4.16 -21.28 -12.07
CA GLN A 26 4.85 -21.48 -10.80
C GLN A 26 6.30 -20.97 -10.85
N GLN A 27 7.05 -21.30 -11.89
CA GLN A 27 8.43 -20.83 -12.06
C GLN A 27 8.51 -19.30 -12.20
N LEU A 28 7.55 -18.69 -12.90
CA LEU A 28 7.43 -17.24 -12.98
C LEU A 28 7.21 -16.63 -11.58
N LYS A 29 6.31 -17.20 -10.77
CA LYS A 29 6.08 -16.75 -9.39
C LYS A 29 7.32 -16.91 -8.52
N ILE A 30 8.00 -18.06 -8.56
CA ILE A 30 9.22 -18.29 -7.78
C ILE A 30 10.32 -17.30 -8.15
N ARG A 31 10.50 -17.04 -9.45
CA ARG A 31 11.61 -16.24 -9.96
C ARG A 31 11.36 -14.74 -9.92
N PHE A 32 10.11 -14.31 -10.08
CA PHE A 32 9.75 -12.89 -10.24
C PHE A 32 8.68 -12.41 -9.26
N GLY A 33 7.93 -13.30 -8.61
CA GLY A 33 6.95 -13.00 -7.56
C GLY A 33 7.61 -12.72 -6.21
N ARG A 34 8.51 -11.73 -6.19
CA ARG A 34 9.22 -11.26 -4.99
C ARG A 34 8.32 -10.31 -4.19
N GLU A 35 7.25 -10.86 -3.63
CA GLU A 35 6.26 -10.12 -2.84
C GLU A 35 6.89 -9.42 -1.63
N ASP A 36 7.88 -10.07 -1.01
CA ASP A 36 8.72 -9.53 0.07
C ASP A 36 9.44 -8.23 -0.32
N LEU A 37 10.04 -8.20 -1.51
CA LEU A 37 10.72 -7.02 -2.03
C LEU A 37 9.71 -5.91 -2.34
N LEU A 38 8.55 -6.25 -2.91
CA LEU A 38 7.50 -5.28 -3.18
C LEU A 38 6.98 -4.63 -1.90
N VAL A 39 6.77 -5.42 -0.83
CA VAL A 39 6.43 -4.89 0.49
C VAL A 39 7.49 -3.91 0.97
N GLN A 40 8.78 -4.25 0.87
CA GLN A 40 9.86 -3.37 1.28
C GLN A 40 9.87 -2.05 0.49
N ILE A 41 9.65 -2.10 -0.82
CA ILE A 41 9.57 -0.91 -1.69
C ILE A 41 8.40 -0.03 -1.25
N TYR A 42 7.20 -0.60 -1.08
CA TYR A 42 6.02 0.18 -0.69
C TYR A 42 6.16 0.81 0.70
N VAL A 43 6.74 0.09 1.67
CA VAL A 43 7.03 0.66 3.00
C VAL A 43 8.05 1.79 2.91
N ARG A 44 9.10 1.63 2.09
CA ARG A 44 10.09 2.69 1.87
C ARG A 44 9.50 3.92 1.18
N ASP A 45 8.62 3.71 0.21
CA ASP A 45 7.89 4.80 -0.45
C ASP A 45 7.01 5.55 0.56
N LEU A 46 6.27 4.84 1.42
CA LEU A 46 5.48 5.44 2.50
C LEU A 46 6.35 6.26 3.45
N LEU A 47 7.48 5.71 3.90
CA LEU A 47 8.44 6.45 4.74
C LEU A 47 8.97 7.70 4.02
N SER A 48 9.26 7.61 2.72
CA SER A 48 9.69 8.77 1.93
C SER A 48 8.60 9.84 1.85
N LEU A 49 7.33 9.46 1.73
CA LEU A 49 6.20 10.39 1.76
C LEU A 49 6.08 11.08 3.13
N ALA A 50 6.18 10.33 4.22
CA ALA A 50 6.17 10.87 5.57
C ALA A 50 7.31 11.89 5.79
N MET A 51 8.52 11.56 5.36
CA MET A 51 9.68 12.45 5.51
C MET A 51 9.58 13.73 4.67
N LYS A 52 9.08 13.64 3.43
CA LYS A 52 8.86 14.81 2.56
C LYS A 52 7.87 15.81 3.18
N LYS A 53 6.88 15.30 3.90
CA LYS A 53 5.90 16.12 4.62
C LYS A 53 6.51 16.80 5.84
N ALA A 54 7.38 16.12 6.60
CA ALA A 54 8.08 16.72 7.75
C ALA A 54 8.99 17.90 7.37
N THR A 55 9.52 17.92 6.13
CA THR A 55 10.39 19.00 5.64
C THR A 55 9.66 20.08 4.86
N THR A 56 8.41 19.85 4.48
CA THR A 56 7.65 20.73 3.59
C THR A 56 6.43 21.29 4.32
N GLU A 57 6.66 22.18 5.29
CA GLU A 57 5.60 22.93 5.97
C GLU A 57 4.85 23.91 5.03
N LYS A 58 5.31 24.10 3.80
CA LYS A 58 4.94 25.27 2.97
C LYS A 58 4.43 25.00 1.56
N ASN A 59 4.46 23.76 1.07
CA ASN A 59 3.90 23.46 -0.24
C ASN A 59 2.64 22.64 -0.05
N SER A 60 1.50 23.28 -0.29
CA SER A 60 0.23 22.62 -0.57
C SER A 60 0.32 21.88 -1.90
N SER A 61 1.26 20.94 -2.03
CA SER A 61 1.14 19.91 -3.06
C SER A 61 -0.22 19.27 -2.87
N ASP A 62 -1.01 19.26 -3.94
CA ASP A 62 -2.43 18.91 -3.93
C ASP A 62 -2.70 17.77 -2.96
N LEU A 63 -3.42 18.10 -1.89
CA LEU A 63 -3.69 17.19 -0.78
C LEU A 63 -4.32 15.89 -1.32
N ALA A 64 -5.15 16.01 -2.36
CA ALA A 64 -5.70 14.89 -3.10
C ALA A 64 -4.63 13.96 -3.68
N SER A 65 -3.58 14.50 -4.31
CA SER A 65 -2.47 13.70 -4.86
C SER A 65 -1.68 12.94 -3.78
N LEU A 66 -1.49 13.55 -2.61
CA LEU A 66 -0.87 12.86 -1.47
C LEU A 66 -1.75 11.70 -0.98
N TYR A 67 -3.05 11.91 -0.91
CA TYR A 67 -4.01 10.87 -0.54
C TYR A 67 -4.06 9.74 -1.56
N ASP A 68 -4.19 10.06 -2.85
CA ASP A 68 -4.21 9.07 -3.93
C ASP A 68 -2.95 8.20 -3.90
N MET A 69 -1.80 8.83 -3.67
CA MET A 69 -0.53 8.12 -3.59
C MET A 69 -0.44 7.26 -2.33
N LEU A 70 -0.85 7.77 -1.17
CA LEU A 70 -0.93 7.01 0.08
C LEU A 70 -1.87 5.80 -0.06
N GLU A 71 -3.06 6.01 -0.59
CA GLU A 71 -4.06 4.96 -0.80
C GLU A 71 -3.57 3.90 -1.80
N THR A 72 -2.93 4.32 -2.89
CA THR A 72 -2.34 3.40 -3.87
C THR A 72 -1.33 2.46 -3.25
N LYS A 73 -0.44 2.98 -2.39
CA LYS A 73 0.58 2.17 -1.71
C LYS A 73 -0.04 1.23 -0.67
N LEU A 74 -1.04 1.70 0.08
CA LEU A 74 -1.77 0.87 1.04
C LEU A 74 -2.56 -0.25 0.34
N ARG A 75 -3.25 0.05 -0.76
CA ARG A 75 -3.98 -0.94 -1.57
C ARG A 75 -3.04 -2.01 -2.15
N ALA A 76 -1.83 -1.60 -2.56
CA ALA A 76 -0.82 -2.53 -3.04
C ALA A 76 -0.31 -3.46 -1.92
N LEU A 77 -0.09 -2.93 -0.71
CA LEU A 77 0.26 -3.73 0.47
C LEU A 77 -0.85 -4.71 0.86
N GLU A 78 -2.12 -4.28 0.84
CA GLU A 78 -3.28 -5.14 1.10
C GLU A 78 -3.38 -6.29 0.08
N SER A 79 -3.13 -6.00 -1.20
CA SER A 79 -3.11 -7.01 -2.28
C SER A 79 -2.00 -8.05 -2.11
N LEU A 80 -0.91 -7.69 -1.43
CA LEU A 80 0.19 -8.59 -1.06
C LEU A 80 -0.06 -9.32 0.27
N GLY A 81 -1.28 -9.27 0.80
CA GLY A 81 -1.64 -9.93 2.06
C GLY A 81 -1.09 -9.25 3.30
N ARG A 82 -0.44 -8.08 3.17
CA ARG A 82 -0.12 -7.18 4.29
C ARG A 82 -1.36 -6.36 4.62
N THR A 83 -2.35 -7.06 5.16
CA THR A 83 -3.61 -6.47 5.60
C THR A 83 -3.43 -5.81 6.96
N LYS A 84 -4.30 -4.84 7.26
CA LYS A 84 -4.43 -4.21 8.59
C LYS A 84 -4.63 -5.23 9.72
N LYS A 85 -5.13 -6.43 9.42
CA LYS A 85 -5.30 -7.52 10.39
C LYS A 85 -4.00 -8.22 10.78
N LYS A 86 -3.01 -8.27 9.88
CA LYS A 86 -1.72 -8.94 10.13
C LYS A 86 -0.65 -8.00 10.64
N CYS A 87 -0.85 -6.69 10.44
CA CYS A 87 0.17 -5.67 10.61
C CYS A 87 -0.39 -4.31 11.11
N PRO A 88 -1.36 -4.26 12.04
CA PRO A 88 -1.96 -2.98 12.46
C PRO A 88 -0.93 -2.08 13.14
N ASP A 89 -0.11 -2.66 14.02
CA ASP A 89 0.75 -1.93 14.95
C ASP A 89 1.82 -1.06 14.30
N PHE A 90 2.21 -1.34 13.05
CA PHE A 90 3.17 -0.51 12.31
C PHE A 90 2.56 0.31 11.17
N LEU A 91 1.41 -0.11 10.62
CA LEU A 91 0.78 0.59 9.50
C LEU A 91 0.09 1.87 9.98
N GLU A 92 -0.56 1.84 11.14
CA GLU A 92 -1.21 3.02 11.71
C GLU A 92 -0.24 4.18 11.97
N PRO A 93 0.86 4.02 12.73
CA PRO A 93 1.82 5.11 12.95
C PRO A 93 2.50 5.57 11.66
N LEU A 94 2.69 4.68 10.69
CA LEU A 94 3.24 5.04 9.38
C LEU A 94 2.27 5.91 8.58
N VAL A 95 0.97 5.57 8.58
CA VAL A 95 -0.06 6.37 7.93
C VAL A 95 -0.20 7.73 8.61
N GLU A 96 -0.27 7.77 9.94
CA GLU A 96 -0.31 9.01 10.74
C GLU A 96 0.84 9.96 10.37
N SER A 97 2.06 9.42 10.23
CA SER A 97 3.23 10.22 9.86
C SER A 97 3.09 10.88 8.47
N CYS A 98 2.34 10.27 7.55
CA CYS A 98 2.07 10.79 6.20
C CYS A 98 0.99 11.90 6.17
N LEU A 99 0.12 12.01 7.19
CA LEU A 99 -1.07 12.87 7.16
C LEU A 99 -0.80 14.29 7.66
N PRO A 100 -1.09 15.37 6.92
CA PRO A 100 -0.90 16.76 7.37
C PRO A 100 -1.50 17.02 8.75
N GLU A 101 -0.87 17.89 9.55
CA GLU A 101 -1.28 18.19 10.93
C GLU A 101 -2.77 18.53 11.06
N SER A 102 -3.31 19.28 10.11
CA SER A 102 -4.74 19.62 10.07
C SER A 102 -5.66 18.39 9.93
N VAL A 103 -5.23 17.40 9.14
CA VAL A 103 -5.98 16.16 8.91
C VAL A 103 -5.72 15.15 10.01
N LEU A 104 -4.50 15.07 10.53
CA LEU A 104 -4.19 14.24 11.69
C LEU A 104 -5.05 14.64 12.89
N ARG A 105 -5.16 15.96 13.17
CA ARG A 105 -6.05 16.47 14.22
C ARG A 105 -7.52 16.17 13.98
N ALA A 106 -7.98 16.18 12.72
CA ALA A 106 -9.37 15.84 12.39
C ALA A 106 -9.64 14.34 12.55
N TRP A 107 -8.65 13.52 12.21
CA TRP A 107 -8.67 12.08 12.33
C TRP A 107 -8.64 11.63 13.80
N GLU A 108 -7.76 12.19 14.64
CA GLU A 108 -7.74 11.95 16.09
C GLU A 108 -9.06 12.32 16.77
N ARG A 109 -9.63 13.49 16.43
CA ARG A 109 -10.96 13.90 16.93
C ARG A 109 -12.06 12.90 16.59
N SER A 110 -11.94 12.22 15.44
CA SER A 110 -12.91 11.19 15.01
C SER A 110 -12.71 9.83 15.68
N ARG A 111 -11.56 9.59 16.33
CA ARG A 111 -11.28 8.38 17.12
C ARG A 111 -11.88 8.50 18.52
N VAL A 112 -11.83 9.69 19.12
CA VAL A 112 -12.33 9.95 20.49
C VAL A 112 -13.86 9.91 20.59
N LEU A 113 -14.57 10.13 19.47
CA LEU A 113 -16.05 10.14 19.45
C LEU A 113 -16.70 8.74 19.40
N GLU A 114 -15.93 7.66 19.25
CA GLU A 114 -16.45 6.28 19.09
C GLU A 114 -16.23 5.35 20.29
N ASP A 115 -15.95 5.89 21.48
CA ASP A 115 -15.67 5.09 22.69
C ASP A 115 -16.90 4.40 23.33
N ASN A 116 -17.92 4.05 22.53
CA ASN A 116 -19.14 3.36 23.00
C ASN A 116 -19.51 2.08 22.23
N ASP A 117 -18.71 1.59 21.29
CA ASP A 117 -18.98 0.28 20.67
C ASP A 117 -17.67 -0.46 20.35
N ASP A 118 -17.39 -1.51 21.13
CA ASP A 118 -16.21 -2.38 21.12
C ASP A 118 -16.18 -3.31 19.89
N SER A 119 -16.28 -2.73 18.70
CA SER A 119 -15.90 -3.46 17.51
C SER A 119 -15.58 -2.48 16.39
N THR A 120 -14.37 -2.65 15.83
CA THR A 120 -14.04 -2.46 14.40
C THR A 120 -12.95 -1.42 14.12
N CYS A 121 -11.68 -1.85 14.18
CA CYS A 121 -10.54 -1.21 13.51
C CYS A 121 -10.67 -1.16 11.96
N GLN A 122 -11.82 -1.52 11.36
CA GLN A 122 -12.05 -1.37 9.91
C GLN A 122 -12.44 0.06 9.50
N ARG A 123 -12.78 0.96 10.43
CA ARG A 123 -13.34 2.29 10.10
C ARG A 123 -12.31 3.42 9.88
N SER A 124 -11.03 3.26 10.22
CA SER A 124 -10.06 4.36 10.29
C SER A 124 -9.55 4.90 8.92
N LEU A 125 -9.55 4.11 7.84
CA LEU A 125 -9.21 4.62 6.50
C LEU A 125 -10.41 5.13 5.69
N GLY A 126 -11.60 4.55 5.88
CA GLY A 126 -12.81 5.05 5.22
C GLY A 126 -13.15 6.49 5.65
N LYS A 127 -12.78 6.86 6.87
CA LYS A 127 -12.91 8.22 7.41
C LYS A 127 -11.97 9.23 6.79
N ILE A 128 -10.78 8.83 6.31
CA ILE A 128 -9.89 9.75 5.57
C ILE A 128 -10.59 10.22 4.29
N ASN A 129 -11.33 9.35 3.63
CA ASN A 129 -12.10 9.69 2.43
C ASN A 129 -13.25 10.68 2.73
N VAL A 130 -13.83 10.65 3.95
CA VAL A 130 -14.86 11.59 4.39
C VAL A 130 -14.31 13.01 4.54
N PHE A 131 -13.04 13.17 4.91
CA PHE A 131 -12.40 14.49 5.03
C PHE A 131 -11.95 15.08 3.70
N CYS A 132 -11.89 14.30 2.62
CA CYS A 132 -11.43 14.73 1.30
C CYS A 132 -12.56 15.08 0.32
N ALA A 133 -13.82 14.71 0.61
CA ALA A 133 -14.96 14.91 -0.28
C ALA A 133 -15.80 16.18 0.01
N SER A 134 -15.25 17.15 0.76
CA SER A 134 -15.91 18.44 1.10
C SER A 134 -15.11 19.63 0.63
#